data_AF-A0A5B6YU96-F1
#
_entry.id   AF-A0A5B6YU96-F1
#
_cell.length_a   1.000
_cell.length_b   1.000
_cell.length_c   1.000
_cell.angle_alpha   90.00
_cell.angle_beta   90.00
_cell.angle_gamma   90.00
#
_symmetry.space_group_name_H-M   'P 1'
#
loop_
_entity.id
_entity.type
_entity.pdbx_description
1 polymer ?
#
loop_
_entity_poly.entity_id
_entity_poly.type
_entity_poly.pdbx_seq_one_letter_code
_entity_poly.pdbx_strand_id
1 'polypeptide(L)'
;LWGSHWRHGDALLFALACAQVMYAFVMRPESLPKSYQDFIQKTGPVAPAGYKAVRDCCRGCPVDVASLSAYLSNRRNSNSVKLEEFPSIIPCSIIHPDTNSCLAHNAKAASDTFRKTFPLYFSLTFVPFVVLHLQKFMDTPVRTCWHAVKGAVRSTTFLSAFVGIFQGVICLHRKVASKDHKLVYWVAGGISALSVLLEKKARRGELALYVLPRAGDSLWYILVNRHLLPNIKNAEVALFCACMGGIMYYLEHEPDTMAPFLRGLIRRFLASRISNPGPPSRGASYSYLQTLDAMKKPKLLENQEAETSASEKYNLESIPGL
;
A
#
# COMPACT_ATOMS: atom_id res chain seq x y z
N LEU A 1 -6.20 1.28 -15.78
CA LEU A 1 -7.10 2.33 -15.25
C LEU A 1 -7.84 1.73 -14.05
N TRP A 2 -8.04 2.50 -12.99
CA TRP A 2 -8.91 2.11 -11.87
C TRP A 2 -10.35 1.98 -12.41
N GLY A 3 -11.02 0.85 -12.17
CA GLY A 3 -12.34 0.53 -12.74
C GLY A 3 -13.53 1.32 -12.19
N SER A 4 -13.28 2.44 -11.52
CA SER A 4 -14.30 3.36 -11.02
C SER A 4 -14.37 4.57 -11.94
N HIS A 5 -15.59 4.99 -12.33
CA HIS A 5 -15.86 6.17 -13.17
C HIS A 5 -15.44 7.50 -12.53
N TRP A 6 -14.88 7.49 -11.32
CA TRP A 6 -14.47 8.67 -10.58
C TRP A 6 -13.19 9.26 -11.17
N ARG A 7 -13.32 10.44 -11.78
CA ARG A 7 -12.22 11.16 -12.48
C ARG A 7 -10.94 11.35 -11.64
N HIS A 8 -11.07 11.36 -10.30
CA HIS A 8 -9.97 11.54 -9.33
C HIS A 8 -9.99 10.49 -8.20
N GLY A 9 -10.54 9.29 -8.44
CA GLY A 9 -10.59 8.22 -7.43
C GLY A 9 -9.22 7.80 -6.90
N ASP A 10 -8.19 7.88 -7.75
CA ASP A 10 -6.77 7.69 -7.41
C ASP A 10 -6.27 8.69 -6.36
N ALA A 11 -6.62 9.97 -6.53
CA ALA A 11 -6.23 11.01 -5.59
C ALA A 11 -7.00 10.90 -4.25
N LEU A 12 -8.30 10.53 -4.30
CA LEU A 12 -9.09 10.30 -3.10
C LEU A 12 -8.56 9.11 -2.28
N LEU A 13 -8.26 8.00 -2.96
CA LEU A 13 -7.66 6.82 -2.32
C LEU A 13 -6.32 7.18 -1.68
N PHE A 14 -5.47 7.89 -2.41
CA PHE A 14 -4.19 8.38 -1.88
C PHE A 14 -4.40 9.27 -0.64
N ALA A 15 -5.39 10.16 -0.67
CA ALA A 15 -5.70 11.04 0.45
C ALA A 15 -6.16 10.30 1.71
N LEU A 16 -7.06 9.32 1.57
CA LEU A 16 -7.51 8.50 2.71
C LEU A 16 -6.37 7.65 3.28
N ALA A 17 -5.54 7.06 2.40
CA ALA A 17 -4.38 6.29 2.83
C ALA A 17 -3.36 7.17 3.57
N CYS A 18 -3.04 8.36 3.05
CA CYS A 18 -2.14 9.31 3.70
C CYS A 18 -2.70 9.87 5.01
N ALA A 19 -4.00 10.15 5.08
CA ALA A 19 -4.66 10.57 6.30
C ALA A 19 -4.46 9.55 7.42
N GLN A 20 -4.71 8.28 7.12
CA GLN A 20 -4.52 7.19 8.08
C GLN A 20 -3.05 6.99 8.45
N VAL A 21 -2.14 6.99 7.48
CA VAL A 21 -0.69 6.82 7.73
C VAL A 21 -0.15 7.96 8.59
N MET A 22 -0.57 9.21 8.35
CA MET A 22 -0.06 10.35 9.11
C MET A 22 -0.64 10.41 10.52
N TYR A 23 -1.92 10.06 10.67
CA TYR A 23 -2.48 9.80 11.98
C TYR A 23 -1.70 8.71 12.73
N ALA A 24 -1.44 7.58 12.08
CA ALA A 24 -0.70 6.47 12.66
C ALA A 24 0.71 6.86 13.08
N PHE A 25 1.47 7.49 12.19
CA PHE A 25 2.84 7.93 12.46
C PHE A 25 2.92 8.83 13.70
N VAL A 26 2.03 9.83 13.81
CA VAL A 26 2.06 10.75 14.95
C VAL A 26 1.47 10.10 16.21
N MET A 27 0.30 9.46 16.11
CA MET A 27 -0.47 9.03 17.28
C MET A 27 -0.21 7.59 17.73
N ARG A 28 0.12 6.68 16.82
CA ARG A 28 0.27 5.22 17.03
C ARG A 28 1.44 4.68 16.17
N PRO A 29 2.68 5.15 16.37
CA PRO A 29 3.81 4.77 15.51
C PRO A 29 4.02 3.25 15.45
N GLU A 30 3.75 2.53 16.55
CA GLU A 30 3.86 1.07 16.65
C GLU A 30 3.01 0.30 15.63
N SER A 31 2.01 0.94 15.03
CA SER A 31 1.17 0.34 14.00
C SER A 31 1.81 0.36 12.60
N LEU A 32 2.98 0.99 12.45
CA LEU A 32 3.72 1.09 11.19
C LEU A 32 5.07 0.36 11.29
N PRO A 33 5.59 -0.21 10.19
CA PRO A 33 6.93 -0.79 10.17
C PRO A 33 8.02 0.24 10.49
N LYS A 34 9.04 -0.16 11.26
CA LYS A 34 10.13 0.74 11.69
C LYS A 34 10.85 1.44 10.54
N SER A 35 11.16 0.73 9.46
CA SER A 35 11.79 1.33 8.27
C SER A 35 10.95 2.44 7.62
N TYR A 36 9.63 2.31 7.68
CA TYR A 36 8.70 3.30 7.16
C TYR A 36 8.61 4.53 8.08
N GLN A 37 8.61 4.31 9.40
CA GLN A 37 8.71 5.39 10.38
C GLN A 37 10.01 6.17 10.22
N ASP A 38 11.14 5.48 10.09
CA ASP A 38 12.46 6.09 9.90
C ASP A 38 12.52 6.91 8.62
N PHE A 39 11.90 6.42 7.54
CA PHE A 39 11.77 7.16 6.29
C PHE A 39 11.01 8.48 6.46
N ILE A 40 9.84 8.44 7.12
CA ILE A 40 9.05 9.66 7.39
C ILE A 40 9.85 10.61 8.30
N GLN A 41 10.47 10.09 9.36
CA GLN A 41 11.23 10.88 10.32
C GLN A 41 12.47 11.55 9.70
N LYS A 42 13.16 10.87 8.78
CA LYS A 42 14.32 11.40 8.05
C LYS A 42 13.93 12.48 7.04
N THR A 43 12.74 12.36 6.48
CA THR A 43 12.22 13.26 5.43
C THR A 43 11.49 14.47 6.01
N GLY A 44 10.90 14.33 7.21
CA GLY A 44 10.14 15.35 7.91
C GLY A 44 11.01 16.42 8.59
N PRO A 45 10.45 17.61 8.84
CA PRO A 45 11.18 18.74 9.43
C PRO A 45 11.20 18.73 10.97
N VAL A 46 10.30 17.98 11.60
CA VAL A 46 10.10 17.96 13.06
C VAL A 46 10.91 16.84 13.70
N ALA A 47 11.55 17.14 14.83
CA ALA A 47 12.34 16.16 15.58
C ALA A 47 11.47 15.10 16.28
N PRO A 48 12.02 13.91 16.58
CA PRO A 48 11.29 12.84 17.27
C PRO A 48 10.69 13.29 18.62
N ALA A 49 11.44 14.11 19.38
CA ALA A 49 11.00 14.67 20.65
C ALA A 49 9.72 15.52 20.50
N GLY A 50 9.61 16.29 19.41
CA GLY A 50 8.41 17.09 19.11
C GLY A 50 7.19 16.23 18.83
N TYR A 51 7.33 15.15 18.04
CA TYR A 51 6.23 14.22 17.79
C TYR A 51 5.80 13.45 19.05
N LYS A 52 6.77 13.08 19.91
CA LYS A 52 6.48 12.44 21.21
C LYS A 52 5.68 13.40 22.11
N ALA A 53 6.14 14.63 22.29
CA ALA A 53 5.44 15.64 23.09
C ALA A 53 4.01 15.90 22.60
N VAL A 54 3.84 16.04 21.28
CA VAL A 54 2.52 16.17 20.65
C VAL A 54 1.60 14.99 20.95
N ARG A 55 2.14 13.76 20.86
CA ARG A 55 1.38 12.54 21.12
C ARG A 55 0.95 12.45 22.58
N ASP A 56 1.86 12.75 23.50
CA ASP A 56 1.61 12.67 24.94
C ASP A 56 0.57 13.71 25.36
N CYS A 57 0.70 14.95 24.87
CA CYS A 57 -0.29 16.01 25.01
C CYS A 57 -1.68 15.58 24.49
N CYS A 58 -1.77 15.05 23.27
CA CYS A 58 -3.04 14.56 22.69
C CYS A 58 -3.64 13.38 23.46
N ARG A 59 -2.85 12.63 24.22
CA ARG A 59 -3.30 11.49 25.05
C ARG A 59 -3.62 11.89 26.48
N GLY A 60 -3.29 13.11 26.91
CA GLY A 60 -3.39 13.53 28.31
C GLY A 60 -2.33 12.90 29.19
N CYS A 61 -1.22 12.42 28.61
CA CYS A 61 -0.06 11.92 29.35
C CYS A 61 0.88 13.09 29.66
N PRO A 62 1.65 13.03 30.77
CA PRO A 62 2.63 14.05 31.10
C PRO A 62 3.69 14.14 29.99
N VAL A 63 3.96 15.36 29.54
CA VAL A 63 4.99 15.64 28.54
C VAL A 63 6.35 15.58 29.24
N ASP A 64 7.29 14.83 28.66
CA ASP A 64 8.65 14.73 29.16
C ASP A 64 9.44 16.04 28.94
N VAL A 65 9.31 16.95 29.91
CA VAL A 65 9.91 18.29 29.90
C VAL A 65 11.45 18.21 29.88
N ALA A 66 12.04 17.18 30.47
CA ALA A 66 13.50 17.01 30.52
C ALA A 66 14.09 16.74 29.14
N SER A 67 13.52 15.79 28.38
CA SER A 67 14.00 15.55 27.00
C SER A 67 13.68 16.70 26.05
N LEU A 68 12.55 17.37 26.25
CA LEU A 68 12.14 18.50 25.41
C LEU A 68 13.00 19.75 25.65
N SER A 69 13.34 20.05 26.90
CA SER A 69 14.26 21.13 27.26
C SER A 69 15.69 20.85 26.77
N ALA A 70 16.20 19.62 26.91
CA ALA A 70 17.50 19.24 26.35
C ALA A 70 17.54 19.44 24.82
N TYR A 71 16.46 19.10 24.12
CA TYR A 71 16.31 19.33 22.69
C TYR A 71 16.33 20.83 22.33
N LEU A 72 15.63 21.67 23.10
CA LEU A 72 15.55 23.12 22.88
C LEU A 72 16.86 23.83 23.21
N SER A 73 17.53 23.47 24.31
CA SER A 73 18.81 24.06 24.73
C SER A 73 19.92 23.93 23.68
N ASN A 74 19.85 22.89 22.83
CA ASN A 74 20.80 22.69 21.74
C ASN A 74 20.47 23.51 20.47
N ARG A 75 19.46 24.39 20.51
CA ARG A 75 18.96 25.17 19.37
C ARG A 75 19.12 26.68 19.61
N ARG A 76 19.44 27.39 18.53
CA ARG A 76 19.98 28.78 18.52
C ARG A 76 19.04 29.86 19.07
N ASN A 77 17.74 29.61 19.20
CA ASN A 77 16.72 30.59 19.60
C ASN A 77 15.80 30.05 20.71
N SER A 78 16.38 29.65 21.84
CA SER A 78 15.61 29.29 23.04
C SER A 78 15.07 30.55 23.71
N ASN A 79 14.03 31.16 23.13
CA ASN A 79 13.16 32.01 23.93
C ASN A 79 12.58 31.12 25.04
N SER A 80 12.51 31.64 26.26
CA SER A 80 12.02 30.96 27.46
C SER A 80 10.54 30.57 27.34
N VAL A 81 10.26 29.54 26.55
CA VAL A 81 8.94 28.92 26.47
C VAL A 81 8.68 28.29 27.83
N LYS A 82 7.57 28.63 28.48
CA LYS A 82 7.11 27.90 29.67
C LYS A 82 6.78 26.48 29.23
N LEU A 83 7.64 25.53 29.57
CA LEU A 83 7.34 24.12 29.41
C LEU A 83 6.44 23.70 30.58
N GLU A 84 5.20 23.37 30.26
CA GLU A 84 4.24 22.80 31.19
C GLU A 84 4.19 21.27 30.99
N GLU A 85 3.95 20.54 32.07
CA GLU A 85 3.84 19.07 32.04
C GLU A 85 2.52 18.61 31.37
N PHE A 86 1.47 19.43 31.46
CA PHE A 86 0.15 19.19 30.88
C PHE A 86 -0.35 20.35 30.01
N PRO A 87 0.30 20.65 28.87
CA PRO A 87 -0.16 21.70 27.97
C PRO A 87 -1.45 21.26 27.28
N SER A 88 -2.42 22.18 27.14
CA SER A 88 -3.62 21.94 26.32
C SER A 88 -3.29 21.87 24.82
N ILE A 89 -2.20 22.52 24.41
CA ILE A 89 -1.67 22.55 23.05
C ILE A 89 -0.16 22.78 23.05
N ILE A 90 0.59 22.05 22.22
CA ILE A 90 2.03 22.29 22.08
C ILE A 90 2.27 23.57 21.25
N PRO A 91 2.96 24.61 21.76
CA PRO A 91 3.20 25.82 21.00
C PRO A 91 4.09 25.53 19.78
N CYS A 92 3.82 26.24 18.66
CA CYS A 92 4.61 26.15 17.44
C CYS A 92 6.11 26.40 17.66
N SER A 93 6.48 27.22 18.65
CA SER A 93 7.86 27.48 19.06
C SER A 93 8.64 26.22 19.45
N ILE A 94 7.96 25.20 19.97
CA ILE A 94 8.58 23.90 20.33
C ILE A 94 8.77 23.02 19.09
N ILE A 95 7.83 23.10 18.13
CA ILE A 95 7.86 22.31 16.90
C ILE A 95 8.95 22.83 15.95
N HIS A 96 9.14 24.15 15.90
CA HIS A 96 10.13 24.80 15.04
C HIS A 96 10.92 25.93 15.74
N PRO A 97 11.83 25.57 16.66
CA PRO A 97 12.56 26.55 17.49
C PRO A 97 13.47 27.49 16.69
N ASP A 98 13.93 27.09 15.49
CA ASP A 98 14.87 27.90 14.70
C ASP A 98 14.22 29.12 14.02
N THR A 99 12.89 29.16 13.94
CA THR A 99 12.13 30.10 13.12
C THR A 99 10.96 30.70 13.88
N ASN A 100 10.90 32.04 13.93
CA ASN A 100 9.84 32.78 14.64
C ASN A 100 8.51 32.82 13.87
N SER A 101 8.51 32.51 12.57
CA SER A 101 7.29 32.49 11.75
C SER A 101 6.99 31.10 11.19
N CYS A 102 5.74 30.66 11.33
CA CYS A 102 5.28 29.36 10.84
C CYS A 102 5.40 29.25 9.32
N LEU A 103 5.09 30.33 8.58
CA LEU A 103 5.18 30.35 7.12
C LEU A 103 6.62 30.18 6.63
N ALA A 104 7.58 30.90 7.23
CA ALA A 104 8.98 30.76 6.86
C ALA A 104 9.53 29.38 7.22
N HIS A 105 9.10 28.83 8.37
CA HIS A 105 9.43 27.45 8.71
C HIS A 105 8.92 26.46 7.65
N ASN A 106 7.66 26.59 7.22
CA ASN A 106 7.05 25.69 6.24
C ASN A 106 7.76 25.78 4.89
N ALA A 107 8.07 27.00 4.42
CA ALA A 107 8.81 27.20 3.17
C ALA A 107 10.22 26.61 3.25
N LYS A 108 10.92 26.83 4.37
CA LYS A 108 12.24 26.25 4.62
C LYS A 108 12.17 24.73 4.68
N ALA A 109 11.21 24.17 5.41
CA ALA A 109 10.99 22.73 5.52
C ALA A 109 10.72 22.10 4.16
N ALA A 110 9.82 22.68 3.35
CA ALA A 110 9.55 22.20 2.00
C ALA A 110 10.80 22.23 1.10
N SER A 111 11.58 23.32 1.15
CA SER A 111 12.84 23.44 0.39
C SER A 111 13.89 22.43 0.87
N ASP A 112 14.05 22.26 2.18
CA ASP A 112 14.99 21.30 2.77
C ASP A 112 14.60 19.86 2.42
N THR A 113 13.31 19.52 2.50
CA THR A 113 12.79 18.21 2.06
C THR A 113 13.06 18.00 0.57
N PHE A 114 12.80 19.00 -0.27
CA PHE A 114 13.06 18.92 -1.71
C PHE A 114 14.53 18.60 -2.00
N ARG A 115 15.47 19.35 -1.40
CA ARG A 115 16.91 19.14 -1.60
C ARG A 115 17.37 17.75 -1.13
N LYS A 116 16.85 17.28 0.01
CA LYS A 116 17.21 15.97 0.58
C LYS A 116 16.68 14.80 -0.24
N THR A 117 15.47 14.89 -0.78
CA THR A 117 14.86 13.78 -1.52
C THR A 117 15.14 13.82 -3.01
N PHE A 118 15.60 14.93 -3.56
CA PHE A 118 15.94 15.04 -4.98
C PHE A 118 16.89 13.95 -5.50
N PRO A 119 18.03 13.64 -4.85
CA PRO A 119 18.94 12.60 -5.33
C PRO A 119 18.31 11.20 -5.36
N LEU A 120 17.44 10.90 -4.38
CA LEU A 120 16.73 9.63 -4.31
C LEU A 120 15.76 9.47 -5.48
N TYR A 121 14.91 10.46 -5.75
CA TYR A 121 13.95 10.40 -6.85
C TYR A 121 14.63 10.53 -8.22
N PHE A 122 15.73 11.28 -8.31
CA PHE A 122 16.56 11.30 -9.51
C PHE A 122 17.12 9.91 -9.81
N SER A 123 17.69 9.23 -8.82
CA SER A 123 18.17 7.85 -8.98
C SER A 123 17.05 6.89 -9.38
N LEU A 124 15.89 6.92 -8.69
CA LEU A 124 14.75 6.05 -9.00
C LEU A 124 14.15 6.27 -10.40
N THR A 125 14.30 7.47 -10.96
CA THR A 125 13.78 7.77 -12.30
C THR A 125 14.84 7.52 -13.39
N PHE A 126 16.10 7.77 -13.07
CA PHE A 126 17.23 7.62 -13.98
C PHE A 126 17.65 6.16 -14.16
N VAL A 127 17.81 5.40 -13.06
CA VAL A 127 18.37 4.04 -13.09
C VAL A 127 17.52 3.07 -13.92
N PRO A 128 16.18 2.94 -13.72
CA PRO A 128 15.37 2.03 -14.52
C PRO A 128 15.41 2.40 -16.00
N PHE A 129 15.49 3.70 -16.32
CA PHE A 129 15.59 4.15 -17.69
C PHE A 129 16.91 3.74 -18.35
N VAL A 130 18.04 3.95 -17.67
CA VAL A 130 19.36 3.59 -18.20
C VAL A 130 19.51 2.07 -18.35
N VAL A 131 19.05 1.30 -17.35
CA VAL A 131 19.18 -0.16 -17.35
C VAL A 131 18.30 -0.81 -18.43
N LEU A 132 17.05 -0.35 -18.59
CA LEU A 132 16.11 -0.95 -19.55
C LEU A 132 16.25 -0.41 -20.97
N HIS A 133 16.84 0.78 -21.14
CA HIS A 133 16.93 1.47 -22.44
C HIS A 133 18.34 2.00 -22.74
N LEU A 134 19.38 1.20 -22.48
CA LEU A 134 20.78 1.60 -22.65
C LEU A 134 21.14 2.04 -24.08
N GLN A 135 20.61 1.35 -25.10
CA GLN A 135 20.81 1.72 -26.52
C GLN A 135 20.26 3.13 -26.81
N LYS A 136 19.01 3.39 -26.42
CA LYS A 136 18.37 4.71 -26.61
C LYS A 136 19.03 5.83 -25.81
N PHE A 137 19.62 5.48 -24.66
CA PHE A 137 20.40 6.42 -23.87
C PHE A 137 21.69 6.83 -24.57
N MET A 138 22.40 5.89 -25.19
CA MET A 138 23.62 6.16 -25.97
C MET A 138 23.33 7.05 -27.18
N ASP A 139 22.19 6.86 -27.84
CA ASP A 139 21.80 7.66 -29.01
C ASP A 139 21.41 9.11 -28.66
N THR A 140 20.77 9.33 -27.50
CA THR A 140 20.28 10.67 -27.08
C THR A 140 20.43 10.93 -25.57
N PRO A 141 21.67 11.10 -25.07
CA PRO A 141 21.92 11.18 -23.64
C PRO A 141 21.33 12.44 -22.98
N VAL A 142 21.41 13.58 -23.66
CA VAL A 142 20.95 14.89 -23.12
C VAL A 142 19.43 14.92 -22.94
N ARG A 143 18.69 14.48 -23.96
CA ARG A 143 17.21 14.46 -23.94
C ARG A 143 16.69 13.51 -22.87
N THR A 144 17.35 12.37 -22.72
CA THR A 144 17.05 11.39 -21.68
C THR A 144 17.27 11.97 -20.28
N CYS A 145 18.43 12.58 -20.04
CA CYS A 145 18.74 13.21 -18.77
C CYS A 145 17.72 14.29 -18.42
N TRP A 146 17.35 15.14 -19.39
CA TRP A 146 16.32 16.16 -19.20
C TRP A 146 14.95 15.58 -18.80
N HIS A 147 14.52 14.48 -19.43
CA HIS A 147 13.29 13.80 -19.04
C HIS A 147 13.35 13.22 -17.62
N ALA A 148 14.49 12.62 -17.25
CA ALA A 148 14.70 12.10 -15.90
C ALA A 148 14.68 13.22 -14.86
N VAL A 149 15.39 14.32 -15.11
CA VAL A 149 15.37 15.51 -14.24
C VAL A 149 13.97 16.09 -14.11
N LYS A 150 13.24 16.27 -15.22
CA LYS A 150 11.85 16.78 -15.18
C LYS A 150 10.94 15.84 -14.37
N GLY A 151 11.12 14.53 -14.50
CA GLY A 151 10.39 13.52 -13.72
C GLY A 151 10.73 13.58 -12.23
N ALA A 152 12.02 13.69 -11.90
CA ALA A 152 12.53 13.80 -10.55
C ALA A 152 12.02 15.08 -9.87
N VAL A 153 12.16 16.24 -10.51
CA VAL A 153 11.68 17.55 -10.01
C VAL A 153 10.17 17.50 -9.74
N ARG A 154 9.37 16.93 -10.65
CA ARG A 154 7.92 16.80 -10.44
C ARG A 154 7.61 15.94 -9.20
N SER A 155 8.29 14.80 -9.07
CA SER A 155 8.11 13.88 -7.94
C SER A 155 8.51 14.50 -6.60
N THR A 156 9.63 15.23 -6.59
CA THR A 156 10.17 15.86 -5.38
C THR A 156 9.36 17.08 -4.98
N THR A 157 8.80 17.81 -5.95
CA THR A 157 7.86 18.93 -5.70
C THR A 157 6.57 18.41 -5.08
N PHE A 158 6.05 17.28 -5.54
CA PHE A 158 4.89 16.62 -4.92
C PHE A 158 5.15 16.32 -3.43
N LEU A 159 6.28 15.68 -3.13
CA LEU A 159 6.62 15.28 -1.76
C LEU A 159 6.93 16.50 -0.87
N SER A 160 7.65 17.50 -1.37
CA SER A 160 7.93 18.72 -0.62
C SER A 160 6.66 19.53 -0.35
N ALA A 161 5.75 19.62 -1.32
CA ALA A 161 4.44 20.23 -1.14
C ALA A 161 3.61 19.46 -0.11
N PHE A 162 3.65 18.12 -0.10
CA PHE A 162 2.98 17.31 0.92
C PHE A 162 3.45 17.71 2.34
N VAL A 163 4.77 17.75 2.57
CA VAL A 163 5.35 18.10 3.86
C VAL A 163 5.01 19.54 4.26
N GLY A 164 5.12 20.48 3.32
CA GLY A 164 4.80 21.89 3.55
C GLY A 164 3.32 22.13 3.90
N ILE A 165 2.40 21.49 3.18
CA ILE A 165 0.95 21.59 3.44
C ILE A 165 0.61 20.93 4.78
N PHE A 166 1.16 19.75 5.07
CA PHE A 166 0.92 19.05 6.34
C PHE A 166 1.32 19.92 7.55
N GLN A 167 2.53 20.47 7.51
CA GLN A 167 3.02 21.39 8.55
C GLN A 167 2.18 22.68 8.61
N GLY A 168 1.79 23.21 7.45
CA GLY A 168 0.90 24.36 7.33
C GLY A 168 -0.44 24.17 8.01
N VAL A 169 -1.12 23.05 7.78
CA VAL A 169 -2.41 22.74 8.40
C VAL A 169 -2.26 22.58 9.92
N ILE A 170 -1.20 21.92 10.39
CA ILE A 170 -0.95 21.75 11.83
C ILE A 170 -0.67 23.11 12.51
N CYS A 171 0.21 23.93 11.94
CA CYS A 171 0.50 25.26 12.47
C CYS A 171 -0.75 26.16 12.45
N LEU A 172 -1.57 26.08 11.41
CA LEU A 172 -2.83 26.83 11.31
C LEU A 172 -3.82 26.38 12.38
N HIS A 173 -3.99 25.07 12.56
CA HIS A 173 -4.82 24.52 13.63
C HIS A 173 -4.37 25.02 15.00
N ARG A 174 -3.06 24.98 15.28
CA ARG A 174 -2.49 25.45 16.56
C ARG A 174 -2.65 26.94 16.82
N LYS A 175 -2.83 27.74 15.78
CA LYS A 175 -3.09 29.18 15.91
C LYS A 175 -4.56 29.47 16.21
N VAL A 176 -5.47 28.62 15.76
CA VAL A 176 -6.93 28.85 15.82
C VAL A 176 -7.58 28.08 16.97
N ALA A 177 -7.11 26.87 17.27
CA ALA A 177 -7.68 25.99 18.27
C ALA A 177 -6.95 26.12 19.61
N SER A 178 -7.71 25.99 20.70
CA SER A 178 -7.17 26.01 22.07
C SER A 178 -6.72 24.64 22.58
N LYS A 179 -7.07 23.56 21.86
CA LYS A 179 -6.77 22.18 22.24
C LYS A 179 -6.38 21.34 21.04
N ASP A 180 -5.32 20.56 21.17
CA ASP A 180 -4.90 19.60 20.14
C ASP A 180 -5.81 18.36 20.13
N HIS A 181 -6.39 18.07 18.97
CA HIS A 181 -7.19 16.86 18.75
C HIS A 181 -6.48 15.86 17.84
N LYS A 182 -6.62 14.56 18.15
CA LYS A 182 -6.01 13.47 17.38
C LYS A 182 -6.46 13.47 15.91
N LEU A 183 -7.71 13.86 15.63
CA LEU A 183 -8.29 13.92 14.29
C LEU A 183 -7.63 14.95 13.37
N VAL A 184 -7.00 15.98 13.94
CA VAL A 184 -6.33 17.04 13.17
C VAL A 184 -5.21 16.46 12.31
N TYR A 185 -4.50 15.46 12.81
CA TYR A 185 -3.42 14.78 12.08
C TYR A 185 -3.94 13.93 10.93
N TRP A 186 -5.13 13.34 11.10
CA TRP A 186 -5.80 12.62 10.04
C TRP A 186 -6.25 13.59 8.93
N VAL A 187 -6.93 14.68 9.30
CA VAL A 187 -7.38 15.71 8.36
C VAL A 187 -6.19 16.39 7.66
N ALA A 188 -5.12 16.72 8.40
CA ALA A 188 -3.91 17.31 7.85
C ALA A 188 -3.26 16.39 6.82
N GLY A 189 -3.19 15.07 7.10
CA GLY A 189 -2.67 14.08 6.16
C GLY A 189 -3.52 13.93 4.90
N GLY A 190 -4.85 14.06 5.03
CA GLY A 190 -5.78 14.05 3.89
C GLY A 190 -5.65 15.31 3.02
N ILE A 191 -5.55 16.50 3.63
CA ILE A 191 -5.38 17.76 2.91
C ILE A 191 -4.01 17.82 2.24
N SER A 192 -2.94 17.40 2.92
CA SER A 192 -1.59 17.39 2.34
C SER A 192 -1.48 16.46 1.15
N ALA A 193 -2.25 15.37 1.12
CA ALA A 193 -2.28 14.43 0.01
C ALA A 193 -2.85 15.01 -1.29
N LEU A 194 -3.53 16.16 -1.27
CA LEU A 194 -3.93 16.88 -2.48
C LEU A 194 -2.71 17.30 -3.33
N SER A 195 -1.51 17.36 -2.74
CA SER A 195 -0.28 17.57 -3.49
C SER A 195 -0.04 16.50 -4.56
N VAL A 196 -0.66 15.30 -4.46
CA VAL A 196 -0.55 14.23 -5.46
C VAL A 196 -1.06 14.65 -6.85
N LEU A 197 -1.87 15.70 -6.92
CA LEU A 197 -2.28 16.29 -8.19
C LEU A 197 -1.10 16.87 -8.98
N LEU A 198 0.00 17.23 -8.30
CA LEU A 198 1.26 17.61 -8.93
C LEU A 198 1.99 16.44 -9.58
N GLU A 199 1.59 15.20 -9.32
CA GLU A 199 2.17 14.00 -9.91
C GLU A 199 1.42 13.57 -11.20
N LYS A 200 2.08 12.81 -12.09
CA LYS A 200 1.45 12.29 -13.33
C LYS A 200 0.32 11.33 -13.00
N LYS A 201 -0.82 11.41 -13.72
CA LYS A 201 -2.02 10.58 -13.49
C LYS A 201 -1.71 9.08 -13.40
N ALA A 202 -0.85 8.55 -14.28
CA ALA A 202 -0.46 7.14 -14.26
C ALA A 202 0.18 6.70 -12.92
N ARG A 203 0.99 7.58 -12.32
CA ARG A 203 1.76 7.31 -11.10
C ARG A 203 0.95 7.51 -9.81
N ARG A 204 -0.14 8.30 -9.85
CA ARG A 204 -0.99 8.54 -8.67
C ARG A 204 -1.60 7.26 -8.13
N GLY A 205 -2.11 6.41 -9.03
CA GLY A 205 -2.67 5.11 -8.65
C GLY A 205 -1.60 4.18 -8.06
N GLU A 206 -0.39 4.17 -8.62
CA GLU A 206 0.73 3.40 -8.08
C GLU A 206 1.12 3.86 -6.68
N LEU A 207 1.19 5.18 -6.45
CA LEU A 207 1.46 5.76 -5.13
C LEU A 207 0.34 5.43 -4.13
N ALA A 208 -0.92 5.52 -4.56
CA ALA A 208 -2.07 5.15 -3.72
C ALA A 208 -1.99 3.68 -3.30
N LEU A 209 -1.76 2.77 -4.25
CA LEU A 209 -1.62 1.34 -4.00
C LEU A 209 -0.36 0.99 -3.20
N TYR A 210 0.68 1.81 -3.26
CA TYR A 210 1.88 1.63 -2.43
C TYR A 210 1.61 1.98 -0.96
N VAL A 211 0.86 3.05 -0.69
CA VAL A 211 0.58 3.51 0.68
C VAL A 211 -0.62 2.77 1.30
N LEU A 212 -1.58 2.33 0.50
CA LEU A 212 -2.84 1.73 0.94
C LEU A 212 -2.66 0.51 1.87
N PRO A 213 -1.80 -0.49 1.58
CA PRO A 213 -1.61 -1.62 2.47
C PRO A 213 -1.10 -1.18 3.85
N ARG A 214 -0.18 -0.20 3.90
CA ARG A 214 0.33 0.34 5.17
C ARG A 214 -0.73 1.07 5.96
N ALA A 215 -1.61 1.81 5.27
CA ALA A 215 -2.77 2.42 5.89
C ALA A 215 -3.74 1.37 6.45
N GLY A 216 -3.99 0.29 5.69
CA GLY A 216 -4.86 -0.82 6.07
C GLY A 216 -4.34 -1.59 7.28
N ASP A 217 -3.06 -2.00 7.27
CA ASP A 217 -2.41 -2.69 8.38
C ASP A 217 -2.50 -1.87 9.68
N SER A 218 -2.18 -0.58 9.58
CA SER A 218 -2.24 0.34 10.71
C SER A 218 -3.67 0.53 11.22
N LEU A 219 -4.64 0.69 10.31
CA LEU A 219 -6.06 0.82 10.66
C LEU A 219 -6.55 -0.43 11.38
N TRP A 220 -6.27 -1.62 10.83
CA TRP A 220 -6.60 -2.90 11.44
C TRP A 220 -6.04 -3.00 12.86
N TYR A 221 -4.74 -2.73 13.04
CA TYR A 221 -4.09 -2.72 14.35
C TYR A 221 -4.79 -1.77 15.34
N ILE A 222 -5.16 -0.56 14.90
CA ILE A 222 -5.84 0.42 15.74
C ILE A 222 -7.26 -0.04 16.10
N LEU A 223 -8.01 -0.63 15.17
CA LEU A 223 -9.38 -1.11 15.40
C LEU A 223 -9.40 -2.30 16.36
N VAL A 224 -8.47 -3.24 16.23
CA VAL A 224 -8.32 -4.37 17.15
C VAL A 224 -7.97 -3.87 18.55
N ASN A 225 -7.03 -2.93 18.69
CA ASN A 225 -6.68 -2.32 19.98
C ASN A 225 -7.81 -1.47 20.60
N ARG A 226 -8.84 -1.12 19.82
CA ARG A 226 -10.04 -0.43 20.31
C ARG A 226 -11.20 -1.38 20.58
N HIS A 227 -10.98 -2.69 20.45
CA HIS A 227 -12.00 -3.74 20.58
C HIS A 227 -13.19 -3.61 19.61
N LEU A 228 -13.04 -2.86 18.51
CA LEU A 228 -14.06 -2.79 17.45
C LEU A 228 -14.06 -4.03 16.55
N LEU A 229 -12.90 -4.65 16.37
CA LEU A 229 -12.74 -5.85 15.57
C LEU A 229 -12.16 -6.98 16.43
N PRO A 230 -12.67 -8.21 16.30
CA PRO A 230 -12.12 -9.37 17.01
C PRO A 230 -10.71 -9.66 16.48
N ASN A 231 -9.79 -10.00 17.39
CA ASN A 231 -8.45 -10.45 17.02
C ASN A 231 -8.51 -11.91 16.54
N ILE A 232 -8.72 -12.10 15.25
CA ILE A 232 -8.75 -13.41 14.61
C ILE A 232 -7.31 -13.82 14.28
N LYS A 233 -6.86 -14.95 14.85
CA LYS A 233 -5.55 -15.54 14.52
C LYS A 233 -5.53 -15.89 13.01
N ASN A 234 -4.44 -15.55 12.33
CA ASN A 234 -4.23 -15.83 10.91
C ASN A 234 -5.26 -15.16 9.96
N ALA A 235 -5.85 -14.03 10.35
CA ALA A 235 -6.76 -13.27 9.47
C ALA A 235 -6.11 -12.91 8.11
N GLU A 236 -4.80 -12.68 8.10
CA GLU A 236 -4.00 -12.45 6.90
C GLU A 236 -4.05 -13.62 5.91
N VAL A 237 -4.09 -14.87 6.40
CA VAL A 237 -4.17 -16.08 5.56
C VAL A 237 -5.54 -16.18 4.93
N ALA A 238 -6.60 -15.95 5.72
CA ALA A 238 -7.97 -15.94 5.20
C ALA A 238 -8.16 -14.84 4.14
N LEU A 239 -7.63 -13.63 4.39
CA LEU A 239 -7.65 -12.53 3.44
C LEU A 239 -6.89 -12.88 2.15
N PHE A 240 -5.71 -13.50 2.27
CA PHE A 240 -4.93 -13.95 1.12
C PHE A 240 -5.70 -14.98 0.29
N CYS A 241 -6.28 -16.00 0.93
CA CYS A 241 -7.08 -17.02 0.25
C CYS A 241 -8.28 -16.40 -0.47
N ALA A 242 -8.99 -15.46 0.16
CA ALA A 242 -10.12 -14.75 -0.43
C ALA A 242 -9.69 -13.91 -1.65
N CYS A 243 -8.59 -13.15 -1.54
CA CYS A 243 -8.06 -12.36 -2.64
C CYS A 243 -7.64 -13.23 -3.82
N MET A 244 -6.92 -14.32 -3.57
CA MET A 244 -6.48 -15.25 -4.62
C MET A 244 -7.66 -15.99 -5.27
N GLY A 245 -8.63 -16.44 -4.48
CA GLY A 245 -9.87 -17.04 -4.99
C GLY A 245 -10.66 -16.07 -5.87
N GLY A 246 -10.80 -14.81 -5.44
CA GLY A 246 -11.44 -13.77 -6.23
C GLY A 246 -10.70 -13.50 -7.56
N ILE A 247 -9.37 -13.40 -7.52
CA ILE A 247 -8.55 -13.25 -8.73
C ILE A 247 -8.78 -14.43 -9.70
N MET A 248 -8.80 -15.68 -9.22
CA MET A 248 -9.06 -16.83 -10.09
C MET A 248 -10.47 -16.81 -10.65
N TYR A 249 -11.48 -16.46 -9.83
CA TYR A 249 -12.87 -16.32 -10.28
C TYR A 249 -13.01 -15.30 -11.41
N TYR A 250 -12.47 -14.09 -11.24
CA TYR A 250 -12.50 -13.04 -12.27
C TYR A 250 -11.69 -13.43 -13.52
N LEU A 251 -10.63 -14.22 -13.39
CA LEU A 251 -9.83 -14.65 -14.53
C LEU A 251 -10.60 -15.64 -15.40
N GLU A 252 -11.44 -16.47 -14.80
CA GLU A 252 -12.23 -17.51 -15.47
C GLU A 252 -13.55 -16.95 -16.03
N HIS A 253 -14.27 -16.15 -15.25
CA HIS A 253 -15.63 -15.70 -15.60
C HIS A 253 -15.65 -14.35 -16.31
N GLU A 254 -14.78 -13.40 -15.94
CA GLU A 254 -14.79 -12.03 -16.49
C GLU A 254 -13.37 -11.49 -16.77
N PRO A 255 -12.57 -12.15 -17.63
CA PRO A 255 -11.16 -11.82 -17.82
C PRO A 255 -10.90 -10.43 -18.43
N ASP A 256 -11.92 -9.79 -18.99
CA ASP A 256 -11.82 -8.47 -19.61
C ASP A 256 -11.92 -7.32 -18.59
N THR A 257 -12.38 -7.61 -17.37
CA THR A 257 -12.39 -6.64 -16.25
C THR A 257 -10.99 -6.46 -15.62
N MET A 258 -10.10 -7.42 -15.83
CA MET A 258 -8.76 -7.42 -15.26
C MET A 258 -7.79 -6.52 -16.03
N ALA A 259 -6.81 -5.94 -15.30
CA ALA A 259 -5.72 -5.23 -15.94
C ALA A 259 -4.95 -6.16 -16.90
N PRO A 260 -4.66 -5.74 -18.15
CA PRO A 260 -4.02 -6.59 -19.15
C PRO A 260 -2.69 -7.19 -18.69
N PHE A 261 -1.93 -6.41 -17.91
CA PHE A 261 -0.67 -6.84 -17.31
C PHE A 261 -0.86 -7.97 -16.29
N LEU A 262 -1.86 -7.86 -15.40
CA LEU A 262 -2.16 -8.87 -14.38
C LEU A 262 -2.64 -10.17 -15.04
N ARG A 263 -3.56 -10.05 -16.02
CA ARG A 263 -4.02 -11.19 -16.83
C ARG A 263 -2.86 -11.89 -17.54
N GLY A 264 -1.95 -11.13 -18.16
CA GLY A 264 -0.78 -11.66 -18.84
C GLY A 264 0.18 -12.39 -17.91
N LEU A 265 0.47 -11.83 -16.73
CA LEU A 265 1.31 -12.47 -15.73
C LEU A 265 0.69 -13.76 -15.19
N ILE A 266 -0.56 -13.71 -14.74
CA ILE A 266 -1.22 -14.88 -14.16
C ILE A 266 -1.35 -15.99 -15.21
N ARG A 267 -1.73 -15.66 -16.45
CA ARG A 267 -1.75 -16.65 -17.54
C ARG A 267 -0.36 -17.21 -17.82
N ARG A 268 0.70 -16.40 -17.81
CA ARG A 268 2.07 -16.91 -18.00
C ARG A 268 2.49 -17.86 -16.88
N PHE A 269 2.17 -17.55 -15.62
CA PHE A 269 2.47 -18.41 -14.48
C PHE A 269 1.62 -19.69 -14.48
N LEU A 270 0.31 -19.59 -14.69
CA LEU A 270 -0.58 -20.75 -14.78
C LEU A 270 -0.27 -21.62 -16.01
N ALA A 271 -0.06 -21.02 -17.17
CA ALA A 271 0.35 -21.74 -18.37
C ALA A 271 1.72 -22.41 -18.16
N SER A 272 2.69 -21.76 -17.51
CA SER A 272 3.98 -22.41 -17.20
C SER A 272 3.85 -23.64 -16.31
N ARG A 273 2.80 -23.72 -15.49
CA ARG A 273 2.49 -24.88 -14.63
C ARG A 273 1.66 -25.96 -15.32
N ILE A 274 0.80 -25.58 -16.27
CA ILE A 274 -0.03 -26.52 -17.05
C ILE A 274 0.75 -27.10 -18.25
N SER A 275 1.70 -26.35 -18.82
CA SER A 275 2.51 -26.77 -19.99
C SER A 275 3.66 -27.71 -19.65
N ASN A 276 3.92 -27.96 -18.37
CA ASN A 276 4.92 -28.93 -17.94
C ASN A 276 4.23 -30.03 -17.13
N PRO A 277 3.49 -30.95 -17.79
CA PRO A 277 3.07 -32.17 -17.13
C PRO A 277 4.34 -33.00 -16.90
N GLY A 278 4.90 -32.92 -15.69
CA GLY A 278 5.70 -34.04 -15.20
C GLY A 278 4.82 -35.31 -15.32
N PRO A 279 5.40 -36.48 -15.65
CA PRO A 279 4.61 -37.69 -15.86
C PRO A 279 3.72 -37.91 -14.63
N PRO A 280 2.45 -38.33 -14.83
CA PRO A 280 1.45 -38.30 -13.78
C PRO A 280 1.92 -39.12 -12.58
N SER A 281 2.32 -38.43 -11.51
CA SER A 281 2.44 -39.02 -10.18
C SER A 281 1.03 -39.36 -9.73
N ARG A 282 0.61 -40.59 -10.03
CA ARG A 282 -0.61 -41.19 -9.51
C ARG A 282 -0.55 -41.13 -7.99
N GLY A 283 -1.35 -40.25 -7.39
CA GLY A 283 -1.45 -40.15 -5.93
C GLY A 283 -1.87 -41.49 -5.32
N ALA A 284 -1.26 -41.84 -4.19
CA ALA A 284 -1.51 -43.09 -3.45
C ALA A 284 -2.98 -43.31 -3.04
N SER A 285 -3.80 -42.26 -3.08
CA SER A 285 -5.24 -42.30 -2.82
C SER A 285 -6.05 -42.99 -3.92
N TYR A 286 -5.58 -42.99 -5.18
CA TYR A 286 -6.28 -43.66 -6.28
C TYR A 286 -6.04 -45.19 -6.28
N SER A 287 -4.82 -45.61 -5.91
CA SER A 287 -4.48 -47.03 -5.75
C SER A 287 -5.28 -47.71 -4.64
N TYR A 288 -5.58 -47.00 -3.55
CA TYR A 288 -6.35 -47.56 -2.43
C TYR A 288 -7.82 -47.83 -2.80
N LEU A 289 -8.43 -46.93 -3.58
CA LEU A 289 -9.79 -47.12 -4.09
C LEU A 289 -9.86 -48.29 -5.09
N GLN A 290 -8.85 -48.46 -5.93
CA GLN A 290 -8.81 -49.54 -6.90
C GLN A 290 -8.57 -50.92 -6.25
N THR A 291 -7.78 -50.99 -5.17
CA THR A 291 -7.64 -52.21 -4.37
C THR A 291 -8.91 -52.58 -3.61
N LEU A 292 -9.68 -51.59 -3.16
CA LEU A 292 -10.98 -51.82 -2.51
C LEU A 292 -12.03 -52.33 -3.51
N ASP A 293 -12.07 -51.77 -4.72
CA ASP A 293 -12.96 -52.26 -5.78
C ASP A 293 -12.58 -53.67 -6.27
N ALA A 294 -11.29 -53.98 -6.33
CA ALA A 294 -10.79 -55.31 -6.69
C ALA A 294 -11.11 -56.38 -5.63
N MET A 295 -11.20 -56.01 -4.34
CA MET A 295 -11.58 -56.93 -3.27
C MET A 295 -13.10 -57.23 -3.24
N LYS A 296 -13.94 -56.44 -3.93
CA LYS A 296 -15.40 -56.53 -3.80
C LYS A 296 -16.09 -57.45 -4.84
N LYS A 297 -15.36 -58.03 -5.81
CA LYS A 297 -15.96 -58.92 -6.82
C LYS A 297 -15.58 -60.40 -6.58
N PRO A 298 -16.53 -61.29 -6.19
CA PRO A 298 -16.30 -62.72 -6.20
C PRO A 298 -16.44 -63.31 -7.62
N LYS A 299 -15.66 -64.36 -7.86
CA LYS A 299 -15.60 -65.20 -9.07
C LYS A 299 -16.90 -66.00 -9.29
N LEU A 300 -17.39 -66.02 -10.52
CA LEU A 300 -18.19 -67.07 -11.19
C LEU A 300 -17.79 -66.96 -12.68
N LEU A 301 -16.95 -67.86 -13.24
CA LEU A 301 -17.30 -69.12 -13.95
C LEU A 301 -18.41 -68.89 -14.99
N GLU A 302 -18.38 -69.30 -16.26
CA GLU A 302 -17.49 -70.14 -17.09
C GLU A 302 -18.06 -70.09 -18.54
N ASN A 303 -17.21 -70.28 -19.54
CA ASN A 303 -17.42 -70.99 -20.83
C ASN A 303 -18.46 -70.60 -21.92
N GLN A 304 -18.01 -70.90 -23.16
CA GLN A 304 -18.72 -71.11 -24.45
C GLN A 304 -19.23 -69.85 -25.18
N GLU A 305 -19.11 -69.67 -26.50
CA GLU A 305 -18.62 -70.50 -27.61
C GLU A 305 -18.42 -69.58 -28.85
N ALA A 306 -17.65 -70.06 -29.82
CA ALA A 306 -17.49 -69.44 -31.14
C ALA A 306 -18.71 -69.70 -32.03
N GLU A 307 -19.03 -68.80 -32.96
CA GLU A 307 -19.26 -69.09 -34.40
C GLU A 307 -20.06 -67.99 -35.16
N THR A 308 -19.51 -67.66 -36.34
CA THR A 308 -20.14 -67.38 -37.65
C THR A 308 -21.30 -66.37 -37.85
N SER A 309 -20.95 -65.36 -38.67
CA SER A 309 -21.64 -64.84 -39.87
C SER A 309 -23.18 -64.83 -40.01
N ALA A 310 -23.64 -63.65 -40.45
CA ALA A 310 -24.61 -63.39 -41.54
C ALA A 310 -25.87 -62.60 -41.14
N SER A 311 -25.91 -61.36 -41.63
CA SER A 311 -27.05 -60.67 -42.27
C SER A 311 -28.47 -60.92 -41.73
N GLU A 312 -29.06 -59.89 -41.12
CA GLU A 312 -30.44 -59.51 -41.47
C GLU A 312 -30.71 -58.02 -41.22
N LYS A 313 -31.13 -57.33 -42.29
CA LYS A 313 -31.74 -55.99 -42.26
C LYS A 313 -33.12 -56.11 -41.63
N TYR A 314 -33.49 -55.24 -40.69
CA TYR A 314 -34.83 -54.64 -40.66
C TYR A 314 -34.79 -53.23 -40.06
N ASN A 315 -35.15 -52.25 -40.88
CA ASN A 315 -35.59 -50.91 -40.46
C ASN A 315 -36.99 -51.03 -39.87
N LEU A 316 -37.24 -50.38 -38.74
CA LEU A 316 -38.58 -49.95 -38.33
C LEU A 316 -38.47 -48.55 -37.72
N GLU A 317 -38.71 -47.54 -38.56
CA GLU A 317 -39.27 -46.28 -38.11
C GLU A 317 -40.68 -46.54 -37.57
N SER A 318 -40.98 -46.07 -36.36
CA SER A 318 -42.31 -45.59 -35.99
C SER A 318 -42.23 -44.67 -34.76
N ILE A 319 -42.28 -43.37 -35.05
CA ILE A 319 -42.75 -42.24 -34.22
C ILE A 319 -44.27 -42.47 -33.90
N PRO A 320 -44.99 -41.83 -32.94
CA PRO A 320 -44.68 -40.79 -31.92
C PRO A 320 -45.21 -41.07 -30.48
N GLY A 321 -44.79 -40.21 -29.53
CA GLY A 321 -45.72 -39.61 -28.55
C GLY A 321 -45.67 -40.11 -27.11
N LEU A 322 -44.76 -39.55 -26.31
CA LEU A 322 -45.01 -39.06 -24.94
C LEU A 322 -43.92 -38.04 -24.56
#